data_AF-A0A7S0SD54-F1
#
_entry.id   AF-A0A7S0SD54-F1
#
_cell.length_a   1.000
_cell.length_b   1.000
_cell.length_c   1.000
_cell.angle_alpha   90.00
_cell.angle_beta   90.00
_cell.angle_gamma   90.00
#
_symmetry.space_group_name_H-M   'P 1'
#
loop_
_entity.id
_entity.type
_entity.pdbx_description
1 polymer ?
#
loop_
_entity_poly.entity_id
_entity_poly.type
_entity_poly.pdbx_seq_one_letter_code
_entity_poly.pdbx_strand_id
1 'polypeptide(L)'
;GEEVGPHRVWLRYAWIPGLAMSRALGDALAHRVGVSSTPAISTHQVTPADRFLILASDGIWEFITNEEAVMIAAGCNSPDDAAAQLVSEAHSRWTKEEEGIVDDITVVVVAFSHRSQTEEVAVEA
;
A
#
# COMPACT_ATOMS: atom_id res chain seq x y z
N GLY A 1 15.37 -25.07 13.68
CA GLY A 1 15.66 -24.16 12.57
C GLY A 1 15.04 -22.85 12.92
N GLU A 2 15.71 -21.74 12.63
CA GLU A 2 15.12 -20.42 12.80
C GLU A 2 13.96 -20.25 11.82
N GLU A 3 12.92 -19.54 12.22
CA GLU A 3 11.81 -19.21 11.32
C GLU A 3 12.34 -18.25 10.26
N VAL A 4 12.38 -18.70 9.00
CA VAL A 4 12.82 -17.89 7.86
C VAL A 4 11.59 -17.35 7.14
N GLY A 5 11.48 -16.03 7.05
CA GLY A 5 10.44 -15.33 6.30
C GLY A 5 9.09 -15.20 7.02
N PRO A 6 8.10 -14.58 6.38
CA PRO A 6 6.79 -14.33 6.99
C PRO A 6 6.02 -15.62 7.25
N HIS A 7 5.15 -15.61 8.26
CA HIS A 7 4.23 -16.71 8.52
C HIS A 7 3.34 -16.96 7.29
N ARG A 8 3.11 -18.25 7.00
CA ARG A 8 2.35 -18.70 5.83
C ARG A 8 1.26 -19.69 6.21
N VAL A 9 0.18 -19.69 5.44
CA VAL A 9 -0.93 -20.63 5.56
C VAL A 9 -0.66 -21.87 4.71
N TRP A 10 -0.65 -23.02 5.37
CA TRP A 10 -0.36 -24.33 4.78
C TRP A 10 -1.47 -25.34 5.06
N LEU A 11 -1.61 -26.33 4.20
CA LEU A 11 -2.36 -27.54 4.53
C LEU A 11 -1.63 -28.32 5.62
N ARG A 12 -2.38 -28.94 6.55
CA ARG A 12 -1.83 -29.68 7.69
C ARG A 12 -0.79 -30.75 7.31
N TYR A 13 -0.98 -31.40 6.17
CA TYR A 13 -0.14 -32.51 5.71
C TYR A 13 0.50 -32.26 4.34
N ALA A 14 0.53 -31.01 3.87
CA ALA A 14 1.13 -30.67 2.59
C ALA A 14 1.70 -29.24 2.58
N TRP A 15 2.86 -29.07 1.96
CA TRP A 15 3.54 -27.79 1.78
C TRP A 15 2.97 -26.99 0.61
N ILE A 16 1.65 -26.80 0.63
CA ILE A 16 0.89 -25.94 -0.29
C ILE A 16 -0.30 -25.31 0.46
N PRO A 17 -0.85 -24.18 0.01
CA PRO A 17 -0.31 -23.32 -1.05
C PRO A 17 0.86 -22.45 -0.57
N GLY A 18 1.01 -22.21 0.73
CA GLY A 18 2.10 -21.37 1.26
C GLY A 18 1.83 -19.88 1.18
N LEU A 19 0.56 -19.49 1.32
CA LEU A 19 0.12 -18.12 1.19
C LEU A 19 0.59 -17.30 2.42
N ALA A 20 1.28 -16.18 2.18
CA ALA A 20 1.80 -15.32 3.25
C ALA A 20 0.74 -14.42 3.92
N MET A 21 -0.51 -14.49 3.47
CA MET A 21 -1.63 -13.66 3.91
C MET A 21 -2.74 -14.53 4.51
N SER A 22 -3.40 -14.04 5.56
CA SER A 22 -4.60 -14.68 6.14
C SER A 22 -5.89 -14.29 5.41
N ARG A 23 -5.81 -13.33 4.49
CA ARG A 23 -6.93 -12.85 3.70
C ARG A 23 -6.51 -12.66 2.25
N ALA A 24 -7.30 -13.19 1.33
CA ALA A 24 -7.08 -13.07 -0.10
C ALA A 24 -8.38 -13.33 -0.86
N LEU A 25 -8.48 -12.74 -2.05
CA LEU A 25 -9.46 -13.18 -3.04
C LEU A 25 -8.88 -14.36 -3.82
N GLY A 26 -9.71 -15.32 -4.24
CA GLY A 26 -9.23 -16.50 -4.97
C GLY A 26 -8.74 -17.60 -4.04
N ASP A 27 -7.57 -18.20 -4.33
CA ASP A 27 -6.91 -19.24 -3.51
C ASP A 27 -7.85 -20.27 -2.85
N ALA A 28 -8.58 -21.02 -3.67
CA ALA A 28 -9.59 -21.97 -3.20
C ALA A 28 -9.04 -23.06 -2.26
N LEU A 29 -7.74 -23.39 -2.36
CA LEU A 29 -7.09 -24.31 -1.41
C LEU A 29 -6.93 -23.67 -0.03
N ALA A 30 -6.44 -22.43 0.02
CA ALA A 30 -6.14 -21.72 1.26
C ALA A 30 -7.42 -21.39 2.05
N HIS A 31 -8.53 -21.11 1.35
CA HIS A 31 -9.84 -20.89 1.98
C HIS A 31 -10.33 -22.09 2.78
N ARG A 32 -9.96 -23.32 2.39
CA ARG A 32 -10.35 -24.52 3.15
C ARG A 32 -9.64 -24.66 4.49
N VAL A 33 -8.58 -23.87 4.72
CA VAL A 33 -7.78 -23.89 5.94
C VAL A 33 -7.74 -22.53 6.65
N GLY A 34 -8.71 -21.67 6.37
CA GLY A 34 -9.00 -20.47 7.17
C GLY A 34 -8.69 -19.13 6.53
N VAL A 35 -8.17 -19.09 5.29
CA VAL A 35 -8.04 -17.82 4.56
C VAL A 35 -9.42 -17.25 4.25
N SER A 36 -9.61 -15.96 4.49
CA SER A 36 -10.88 -15.26 4.29
C SER A 36 -10.82 -14.27 3.13
N SER A 37 -11.86 -14.23 2.31
CA SER A 37 -12.06 -13.20 1.29
C SER A 37 -12.77 -11.95 1.83
N THR A 38 -13.07 -11.90 3.14
CA THR A 38 -13.77 -10.76 3.74
C THR A 38 -12.79 -9.62 4.02
N PRO A 39 -12.98 -8.42 3.45
CA PRO A 39 -12.08 -7.29 3.67
C PRO A 39 -12.24 -6.70 5.07
N ALA A 40 -11.20 -6.04 5.58
CA ALA A 40 -11.40 -5.06 6.66
C ALA A 40 -11.93 -3.76 6.05
N ILE A 41 -12.97 -3.21 6.67
CA ILE A 41 -13.61 -1.97 6.24
C ILE A 41 -13.33 -0.91 7.30
N SER A 42 -12.76 0.21 6.88
CA SER A 42 -12.63 1.43 7.67
C SER A 42 -13.20 2.60 6.88
N THR A 43 -13.57 3.67 7.58
CA THR A 43 -14.08 4.90 6.96
C THR A 43 -13.38 6.07 7.60
N HIS A 44 -12.89 6.98 6.77
CA HIS A 44 -12.24 8.22 7.18
C HIS A 44 -12.94 9.39 6.51
N GLN A 45 -13.34 10.38 7.30
CA GLN A 45 -13.89 11.62 6.76
C GLN A 45 -12.73 12.50 6.32
N VAL A 46 -12.59 12.72 5.01
CA VAL A 46 -11.56 13.62 4.47
C VAL A 46 -11.80 15.03 4.99
N THR A 47 -10.75 15.62 5.53
CA THR A 47 -10.70 16.98 6.08
C THR A 47 -9.69 17.84 5.32
N PRO A 48 -9.72 19.18 5.47
CA PRO A 48 -8.70 20.05 4.88
C PRO A 48 -7.25 19.76 5.34
N ALA A 49 -7.04 19.01 6.42
CA ALA A 49 -5.73 18.59 6.88
C ALA A 49 -5.17 17.41 6.08
N ASP A 50 -6.03 16.63 5.41
CA ASP A 50 -5.64 15.48 4.61
C ASP A 50 -5.16 15.96 3.24
N ARG A 51 -3.86 15.83 2.96
CA ARG A 51 -3.27 16.32 1.71
C ARG A 51 -3.33 15.30 0.57
N PHE A 52 -3.04 14.05 0.89
CA PHE A 52 -3.02 12.96 -0.08
C PHE A 52 -3.22 11.61 0.60
N LEU A 53 -3.53 10.59 -0.21
CA LEU A 53 -3.58 9.18 0.15
C LEU A 53 -2.60 8.39 -0.73
N ILE A 54 -1.84 7.49 -0.12
CA ILE A 54 -0.94 6.54 -0.81
C ILE A 54 -1.54 5.15 -0.66
N LEU A 55 -1.75 4.47 -1.78
CA LEU A 55 -2.13 3.07 -1.86
C LEU A 55 -1.04 2.33 -2.63
N ALA A 56 -0.45 1.28 -2.07
CA ALA A 56 0.63 0.56 -2.74
C ALA A 56 0.66 -0.93 -2.39
N SER A 57 1.30 -1.72 -3.25
CA SER A 57 1.70 -3.11 -2.96
C SER A 57 2.82 -3.15 -1.92
N ASP A 58 3.05 -4.34 -1.37
CA ASP A 58 4.22 -4.66 -0.52
C ASP A 58 5.55 -4.36 -1.19
N GLY A 59 5.62 -4.36 -2.52
CA GLY A 59 6.79 -3.84 -3.27
C GLY A 59 7.24 -2.43 -2.84
N ILE A 60 6.36 -1.57 -2.31
CA ILE A 60 6.77 -0.31 -1.64
C ILE A 60 7.10 -0.55 -0.16
N TRP A 61 6.20 -1.20 0.56
CA TRP A 61 6.21 -1.26 2.03
C TRP A 61 7.24 -2.19 2.65
N GLU A 62 7.85 -3.09 1.86
CA GLU A 62 8.91 -3.98 2.33
C GLU A 62 10.12 -3.18 2.85
N PHE A 63 10.50 -2.11 2.13
CA PHE A 63 11.70 -1.34 2.44
C PHE A 63 11.46 0.16 2.67
N ILE A 64 10.24 0.65 2.56
CA ILE A 64 9.89 2.06 2.82
C ILE A 64 8.84 2.12 3.92
N THR A 65 9.13 2.86 4.99
CA THR A 65 8.17 3.06 6.09
C THR A 65 7.06 4.04 5.68
N ASN A 66 5.95 4.02 6.43
CA ASN A 66 4.86 4.97 6.22
C ASN A 66 5.34 6.42 6.30
N GLU A 67 6.19 6.73 7.27
CA GLU A 67 6.75 8.07 7.48
C GLU A 67 7.64 8.50 6.32
N GLU A 68 8.50 7.61 5.82
CA GLU A 68 9.35 7.88 4.66
C GLU A 68 8.52 8.11 3.39
N ALA A 69 7.52 7.26 3.15
CA ALA A 69 6.64 7.41 1.99
C ALA A 69 5.90 8.76 2.00
N VAL A 70 5.40 9.18 3.17
CA VAL A 70 4.77 10.50 3.34
C VAL A 70 5.78 11.63 3.11
N MET A 71 7.01 11.51 3.60
CA MET A 71 8.05 12.52 3.40
C MET A 71 8.45 12.67 1.94
N ILE A 72 8.61 11.56 1.20
CA ILE A 72 8.88 11.56 -0.24
C ILE A 72 7.73 12.22 -0.98
N ALA A 73 6.50 11.75 -0.78
CA ALA A 73 5.34 12.28 -1.48
C ALA A 73 5.08 13.76 -1.18
N ALA A 74 5.31 14.21 0.06
CA ALA A 74 5.15 15.61 0.44
C ALA A 74 6.22 16.55 -0.15
N GLY A 75 7.36 16.02 -0.58
CA GLY A 75 8.42 16.76 -1.27
C GLY A 75 8.19 16.93 -2.78
N CYS A 76 7.20 16.24 -3.34
CA CYS A 76 6.89 16.25 -4.77
C CYS A 76 5.87 17.33 -5.14
N ASN A 77 5.87 17.73 -6.42
CA ASN A 77 5.00 18.80 -6.92
C ASN A 77 3.64 18.31 -7.44
N SER A 78 3.53 17.01 -7.71
CA SER A 78 2.31 16.39 -8.24
C SER A 78 2.17 14.94 -7.74
N PRO A 79 0.96 14.36 -7.74
CA PRO A 79 0.77 12.94 -7.41
C PRO A 79 1.54 12.00 -8.36
N ASP A 80 1.67 12.36 -9.64
CA ASP A 80 2.43 11.55 -10.62
C ASP A 80 3.93 11.54 -10.30
N ASP A 81 4.49 12.70 -9.92
CA ASP A 81 5.88 12.82 -9.47
C ASP A 81 6.10 12.05 -8.16
N ALA A 82 5.18 12.17 -7.20
CA ALA A 82 5.21 11.39 -5.96
C ALA A 82 5.19 9.87 -6.22
N ALA A 83 4.32 9.40 -7.10
CA ALA A 83 4.25 8.00 -7.48
C ALA A 83 5.56 7.53 -8.13
N ALA A 84 6.10 8.29 -9.08
CA ALA A 84 7.35 7.96 -9.76
C ALA A 84 8.55 7.90 -8.78
N GLN A 85 8.63 8.84 -7.84
CA GLN A 85 9.69 8.88 -6.84
C GLN A 85 9.59 7.73 -5.83
N LEU A 86 8.38 7.38 -5.39
CA LEU A 86 8.16 6.21 -4.52
C LEU A 86 8.57 4.91 -5.21
N VAL A 87 8.21 4.73 -6.49
CA VAL A 87 8.62 3.54 -7.27
C VAL A 87 10.14 3.50 -7.43
N SER A 88 10.76 4.63 -7.76
CA SER A 88 12.21 4.71 -7.97
C SER A 88 12.98 4.40 -6.68
N GLU A 89 12.55 4.96 -5.55
CA GLU A 89 13.16 4.70 -4.25
C GLU A 89 12.99 3.24 -3.83
N ALA A 90 11.78 2.67 -3.99
CA ALA A 90 11.54 1.28 -3.64
C ALA A 90 12.40 0.34 -4.48
N HIS A 91 12.45 0.52 -5.79
CA HIS A 91 13.29 -0.29 -6.68
C HIS A 91 14.78 -0.19 -6.30
N SER A 92 15.24 1.01 -5.96
CA SER A 92 16.61 1.26 -5.47
C SER A 92 16.91 0.48 -4.19
N ARG A 93 15.96 0.42 -3.24
CA ARG A 93 16.13 -0.34 -1.99
C ARG A 93 16.08 -1.85 -2.22
N TRP A 94 15.11 -2.35 -3.01
CA TRP A 94 15.07 -3.77 -3.40
C TRP A 94 16.40 -4.23 -4.02
N THR A 95 16.96 -3.45 -4.94
CA THR A 95 18.23 -3.80 -5.60
C THR A 95 19.44 -3.80 -4.65
N LYS A 96 19.35 -3.10 -3.52
CA LYS A 96 20.43 -3.03 -2.51
C LYS A 96 20.30 -4.11 -1.44
N GLU A 97 19.08 -4.38 -0.99
CA GLU A 97 18.81 -5.31 0.10
C GLU A 97 18.71 -6.75 -0.38
N GLU A 98 18.26 -6.98 -1.63
CA GLU A 98 18.08 -8.31 -2.21
C GLU A 98 18.96 -8.52 -3.45
N GLU A 99 19.60 -9.69 -3.54
CA GLU A 99 20.49 -10.04 -4.64
C GLU A 99 19.70 -10.50 -5.88
N GLY A 100 19.38 -9.55 -6.76
CA GLY A 100 18.84 -9.85 -8.10
C GLY A 100 17.35 -10.20 -8.12
N ILE A 101 16.63 -9.95 -7.04
CA ILE A 101 15.17 -10.10 -6.94
C ILE A 101 14.57 -8.74 -6.61
N VAL A 102 13.58 -8.32 -7.41
CA VAL A 102 12.77 -7.13 -7.16
C VAL A 102 11.32 -7.55 -7.36
N ASP A 103 10.48 -7.27 -6.38
CA ASP A 103 9.05 -7.56 -6.48
C ASP A 103 8.33 -6.60 -7.43
N ASP A 104 7.08 -6.89 -7.79
CA ASP A 104 6.25 -5.96 -8.54
C ASP A 104 5.89 -4.73 -7.68
N ILE A 105 6.36 -3.56 -8.12
CA ILE A 105 6.15 -2.30 -7.40
C ILE A 105 4.99 -1.54 -8.03
N THR A 106 3.89 -1.39 -7.30
CA THR A 106 2.72 -0.61 -7.73
C THR A 106 2.33 0.40 -6.66
N VAL A 107 2.07 1.65 -7.07
CA VAL A 107 1.59 2.73 -6.19
C VAL A 107 0.57 3.60 -6.90
N VAL A 108 -0.41 4.09 -6.13
CA VAL A 108 -1.40 5.09 -6.52
C VAL A 108 -1.35 6.20 -5.48
N VAL A 109 -1.10 7.43 -5.93
CA VAL A 109 -1.13 8.63 -5.08
C VAL A 109 -2.35 9.47 -5.46
N VAL A 110 -3.21 9.73 -4.50
CA VAL A 110 -4.41 10.56 -4.66
C VAL A 110 -4.21 11.87 -3.91
N ALA A 111 -4.14 12.99 -4.63
CA ALA A 111 -4.11 14.32 -4.02
C ALA A 111 -5.53 14.84 -3.78
N PHE A 112 -5.82 15.31 -2.57
CA PHE A 112 -7.12 15.90 -2.26
C PHE A 112 -7.14 17.38 -2.62
N SER A 113 -8.18 17.78 -3.36
CA SER A 113 -8.45 19.19 -3.66
C SER A 113 -9.47 19.73 -2.67
N HIS A 114 -9.05 20.67 -1.81
CA HIS A 114 -9.94 21.34 -0.88
C HIS A 114 -10.45 22.64 -1.51
N ARG A 115 -11.78 22.81 -1.58
CA ARG A 115 -12.35 24.10 -1.98
C ARG A 115 -12.12 25.10 -0.85
N SER A 116 -11.53 26.25 -1.19
CA SER A 116 -11.48 27.40 -0.29
C SER A 116 -12.92 27.87 0.00
N GLN A 117 -13.28 28.06 1.27
CA GLN A 117 -14.64 28.51 1.69
C GLN A 117 -15.01 29.95 1.28
N THR A 118 -14.33 30.55 0.29
CA THR A 118 -14.52 31.96 -0.09
C THR A 118 -15.64 32.21 -1.10
N GLU A 119 -16.30 31.19 -1.65
CA GLU A 119 -17.25 31.36 -2.77
C GLU A 119 -18.75 31.32 -2.40
N GLU A 120 -19.12 31.07 -1.14
CA GLU A 120 -20.54 30.84 -0.77
C GLU A 120 -21.35 32.10 -0.38
N VAL A 121 -20.75 33.30 -0.33
CA VAL A 121 -21.45 34.52 0.16
C VAL A 121 -21.96 35.46 -0.97
N ALA A 122 -21.83 35.10 -2.25
CA ALA A 122 -22.14 36.01 -3.36
C ALA A 122 -23.53 35.82 -4.02
N VAL A 123 -24.41 34.96 -3.49
CA VAL A 123 -25.72 34.68 -4.12
C VAL A 123 -26.86 34.99 -3.16
N GLU A 124 -26.98 36.25 -2.73
CA GLU A 124 -28.22 36.83 -2.20
C GLU A 124 -28.10 38.37 -2.26
N ALA A 125 -28.54 38.94 -3.38
CA ALA A 125 -28.78 40.38 -3.58
C ALA A 125 -30.01 40.56 -4.48
#